data_AF-A0A7L4R045-F1
#
_entry.id   AF-A0A7L4R045-F1
#
_cell.length_a   1.000
_cell.length_b   1.000
_cell.length_c   1.000
_cell.angle_alpha   90.00
_cell.angle_beta   90.00
_cell.angle_gamma   90.00
#
_symmetry.space_group_name_H-M   'P 1'
#
loop_
_entity.id
_entity.type
_entity.pdbx_description
1 polymer ?
#
loop_
_entity_poly.entity_id
_entity_poly.type
_entity_poly.pdbx_seq_one_letter_code
_entity_poly.pdbx_strand_id
1 'polypeptide(L)'
;MGDEDELPESEGFEELIKYTIPGYVLGLIAGLFLDMQGYQRSPVGQWLVRTLSGEGESILEGIYSLRQRFLGGAGTMAEAYGWGKLFGLAVPWIIDIASRLAGVNVYGVEGFYIPYFYALSDQIGANISGMLFLKKKEGTWLGAVNKYVHHPVMVVSLAIIVIVPIGLLLLRIYGFSPTTQTFTALETIVANLCWVPPVVGWYI
;
A
#
# COMPACT_ATOMS: atom_id res chain seq x y z
N MET A 1 1.83 37.83 -13.51
CA MET A 1 1.75 37.25 -12.17
C MET A 1 1.10 35.91 -12.41
N GLY A 2 1.95 34.92 -12.71
CA GLY A 2 1.58 33.72 -13.45
C GLY A 2 0.89 32.69 -12.58
N ASP A 3 -0.21 32.16 -13.10
CA ASP A 3 -0.72 30.84 -12.79
C ASP A 3 0.38 29.82 -13.08
N GLU A 4 1.04 29.32 -12.03
CA GLU A 4 1.94 28.17 -12.10
C GLU A 4 1.48 27.14 -11.07
N ASP A 5 1.12 25.97 -11.58
CA ASP A 5 1.09 24.67 -10.91
C ASP A 5 -0.08 24.33 -9.97
N GLU A 6 -1.31 24.58 -10.40
CA GLU A 6 -2.39 23.62 -10.09
C GLU A 6 -2.24 22.43 -11.05
N LEU A 7 -1.42 21.43 -10.65
CA LEU A 7 -1.51 20.10 -11.24
C LEU A 7 -2.98 19.64 -11.10
N PRO A 8 -3.67 19.27 -12.20
CA PRO A 8 -5.06 18.84 -12.08
C PRO A 8 -5.09 17.59 -11.20
N GLU A 9 -5.65 17.73 -10.00
CA GLU A 9 -5.76 16.68 -8.97
C GLU A 9 -6.43 15.39 -9.51
N SER A 10 -7.11 15.44 -10.66
CA SER A 10 -7.80 14.30 -11.26
C SER A 10 -6.93 13.35 -12.12
N GLU A 11 -5.78 13.79 -12.65
CA GLU A 11 -5.05 13.03 -13.70
C GLU A 11 -4.19 11.85 -13.16
N GLY A 12 -3.87 11.79 -11.87
CA GLY A 12 -3.06 10.71 -11.30
C GLY A 12 -3.83 9.53 -10.69
N PHE A 13 -5.10 9.74 -10.29
CA PHE A 13 -5.87 8.73 -9.56
C PHE A 13 -6.37 7.58 -10.45
N GLU A 14 -6.61 7.83 -11.74
CA GLU A 14 -7.06 6.80 -12.69
C GLU A 14 -5.93 5.82 -13.03
N GLU A 15 -4.71 6.33 -12.99
CA GLU A 15 -3.50 5.56 -13.22
C GLU A 15 -3.21 4.62 -12.04
N LEU A 16 -3.49 5.06 -10.81
CA LEU A 16 -3.38 4.24 -9.59
C LEU A 16 -4.20 2.95 -9.68
N ILE A 17 -5.50 3.06 -9.97
CA ILE A 17 -6.43 1.92 -10.05
C ILE A 17 -6.02 0.93 -11.16
N LYS A 18 -5.46 1.43 -12.27
CA LYS A 18 -4.96 0.60 -13.38
C LYS A 18 -3.82 -0.32 -12.95
N TYR A 19 -3.04 0.05 -11.94
CA TYR A 19 -1.92 -0.75 -11.44
C TYR A 19 -2.27 -1.60 -10.22
N THR A 20 -3.26 -1.21 -9.42
CA THR A 20 -3.70 -2.02 -8.27
C THR A 20 -4.32 -3.36 -8.70
N ILE A 21 -5.21 -3.34 -9.71
CA ILE A 21 -5.96 -4.54 -10.16
C ILE A 21 -5.03 -5.66 -10.67
N PRO A 22 -4.04 -5.39 -11.55
CA PRO A 22 -3.08 -6.42 -11.96
C PRO A 22 -2.31 -7.04 -10.78
N GLY A 23 -1.95 -6.26 -9.76
CA GLY A 23 -1.31 -6.76 -8.54
C GLY A 23 -2.15 -7.82 -7.84
N TYR A 24 -3.44 -7.52 -7.62
CA TYR A 24 -4.39 -8.45 -7.01
C TYR A 24 -4.56 -9.74 -7.81
N VAL A 25 -4.71 -9.62 -9.13
CA VAL A 25 -4.86 -10.77 -10.03
C VAL A 25 -3.61 -11.65 -10.00
N LEU A 26 -2.42 -11.05 -10.11
CA LEU A 26 -1.15 -11.78 -10.05
C LEU A 26 -0.94 -12.45 -8.69
N GLY A 27 -1.29 -11.79 -7.59
CA GLY A 27 -1.23 -12.34 -6.25
C GLY A 27 -2.13 -13.57 -6.07
N LEU A 28 -3.36 -13.53 -6.59
CA LEU A 28 -4.29 -14.66 -6.58
C LEU A 28 -3.79 -15.83 -7.44
N ILE A 29 -3.31 -15.55 -8.66
CA ILE A 29 -2.75 -16.58 -9.54
C ILE A 29 -1.54 -17.26 -8.89
N ALA A 30 -0.63 -16.47 -8.32
CA ALA A 30 0.54 -16.99 -7.61
C ALA A 30 0.12 -17.83 -6.40
N GLY A 31 -0.88 -17.39 -5.63
CA GLY A 31 -1.42 -18.11 -4.49
C GLY A 31 -2.00 -19.47 -4.88
N LEU A 32 -2.89 -19.50 -5.87
CA LEU A 32 -3.48 -20.72 -6.40
C LEU A 32 -2.42 -21.70 -6.92
N PHE A 33 -1.46 -21.19 -7.69
CA PHE A 33 -0.38 -22.00 -8.24
C PHE A 33 0.45 -22.63 -7.13
N LEU A 34 0.89 -21.86 -6.13
CA LEU A 34 1.68 -22.38 -5.02
C LEU A 34 0.90 -23.39 -4.18
N ASP A 35 -0.39 -23.15 -3.95
CA ASP A 35 -1.25 -24.09 -3.24
C ASP A 35 -1.39 -25.42 -4.01
N MET A 36 -1.54 -25.38 -5.35
CA MET A 36 -1.57 -26.58 -6.19
C MET A 36 -0.27 -27.37 -6.18
N GLN A 37 0.87 -26.69 -6.02
CA GLN A 37 2.20 -27.31 -5.96
C GLN A 37 2.57 -27.81 -4.55
N GLY A 38 1.70 -27.65 -3.55
CA GLY A 38 1.98 -28.10 -2.17
C GLY A 38 2.77 -27.10 -1.32
N TYR A 39 2.87 -25.84 -1.72
CA TYR A 39 3.61 -24.79 -1.01
C TYR A 39 2.71 -23.90 -0.13
N GLN A 40 1.61 -24.45 0.42
CA GLN A 40 0.57 -23.69 1.12
C GLN A 40 1.10 -22.83 2.28
N ARG A 41 2.15 -23.32 2.97
CA ARG A 41 2.77 -22.67 4.14
C ARG A 41 4.20 -22.19 3.89
N SER A 42 4.63 -22.14 2.64
CA SER A 42 5.96 -21.65 2.28
C SER A 42 6.12 -20.19 2.71
N PRO A 43 7.13 -19.84 3.54
CA PRO A 43 7.41 -18.45 3.92
C PRO A 43 7.71 -17.57 2.71
N VAL A 44 8.48 -18.09 1.76
CA VAL A 44 8.81 -17.40 0.50
C VAL A 44 7.55 -17.23 -0.36
N GLY A 45 6.68 -18.25 -0.38
CA GLY A 45 5.39 -18.16 -1.07
C GLY A 45 4.50 -17.06 -0.48
N GLN A 46 4.41 -16.96 0.84
CA GLN A 46 3.62 -15.92 1.51
C GLN A 46 4.18 -14.53 1.25
N TRP A 47 5.50 -14.37 1.36
CA TRP A 47 6.18 -13.12 1.03
C TRP A 47 5.86 -12.69 -0.41
N LEU A 48 5.99 -13.59 -1.39
CA LEU A 48 5.71 -13.31 -2.79
C LEU A 48 4.25 -12.88 -2.99
N VAL A 49 3.32 -13.65 -2.44
CA VAL A 49 1.89 -13.41 -2.60
C VAL A 49 1.46 -12.11 -1.94
N ARG A 50 1.93 -11.82 -0.73
CA ARG A 50 1.67 -10.53 -0.05
C ARG A 50 2.25 -9.36 -0.81
N THR A 51 3.45 -9.51 -1.36
CA THR A 51 4.10 -8.48 -2.17
C THR A 51 3.28 -8.18 -3.43
N LEU A 52 2.84 -9.20 -4.17
CA LEU A 52 2.02 -8.99 -5.36
C LEU A 52 0.64 -8.41 -5.03
N SER A 53 0.02 -8.92 -3.98
CA SER A 53 -1.36 -8.57 -3.58
C SER A 53 -1.47 -7.22 -2.85
N GLY A 54 -0.46 -6.85 -2.08
CA GLY A 54 -0.45 -5.64 -1.26
C GLY A 54 0.33 -4.49 -1.90
N GLU A 55 1.42 -4.81 -2.58
CA GLU A 55 2.38 -3.82 -3.09
C GLU A 55 2.50 -3.84 -4.62
N GLY A 56 1.63 -4.60 -5.31
CA GLY A 56 1.68 -4.76 -6.76
C GLY A 56 1.58 -3.44 -7.51
N GLU A 57 0.75 -2.51 -7.03
CA GLU A 57 0.63 -1.16 -7.57
C GLU A 57 1.97 -0.40 -7.51
N SER A 58 2.55 -0.29 -6.31
CA SER A 58 3.84 0.35 -6.06
C SER A 58 4.97 -0.23 -6.92
N ILE A 59 4.98 -1.55 -7.12
CA ILE A 59 5.97 -2.23 -7.98
C ILE A 59 5.75 -1.87 -9.46
N LEU A 60 4.51 -1.92 -9.94
CA LEU A 60 4.19 -1.66 -11.34
C LEU A 60 4.46 -0.19 -11.71
N GLU A 61 4.13 0.75 -10.82
CA GLU A 61 4.48 2.16 -10.99
C GLU A 61 5.99 2.40 -10.93
N GLY A 62 6.69 1.75 -10.00
CA GLY A 62 8.16 1.81 -9.91
C GLY A 62 8.85 1.27 -11.18
N ILE A 63 8.33 0.19 -11.77
CA ILE A 63 8.84 -0.36 -13.03
C ILE A 63 8.47 0.53 -14.22
N TYR A 64 7.26 1.08 -14.26
CA TYR A 64 6.81 1.97 -15.32
C TYR A 64 7.67 3.25 -15.39
N SER A 65 7.91 3.88 -14.24
CA SER A 65 8.79 5.05 -14.13
C SER A 65 10.24 4.74 -14.57
N LEU A 66 10.77 3.57 -14.19
CA LEU A 66 12.08 3.08 -14.67
C LEU A 66 12.10 2.82 -16.19
N ARG A 67 11.00 2.34 -16.78
CA ARG A 67 10.91 2.08 -18.22
C ARG A 67 10.83 3.36 -19.04
N GLN A 68 10.10 4.38 -18.58
CA GLN A 68 10.08 5.70 -19.22
C GLN A 68 11.47 6.34 -19.28
N ARG A 69 12.30 6.12 -18.24
CA ARG A 69 13.72 6.53 -18.24
C ARG A 69 14.52 5.89 -19.39
N PHE A 70 14.35 4.60 -19.64
CA PHE A 70 15.06 3.92 -20.75
C PHE A 70 14.61 4.42 -22.13
N LEU A 71 13.41 5.02 -22.22
CA LEU A 71 12.86 5.62 -23.43
C LEU A 71 13.17 7.12 -23.59
N GLY A 72 13.99 7.70 -22.70
CA GLY A 72 14.49 9.08 -22.86
C GLY A 72 13.63 10.18 -22.24
N GLY A 73 12.67 9.85 -21.37
CA GLY A 73 11.92 10.85 -20.61
C GLY A 73 12.78 11.54 -19.54
N ALA A 74 12.78 12.87 -19.54
CA ALA A 74 13.55 13.70 -18.62
C ALA A 74 13.25 13.34 -17.15
N GLY A 75 14.30 13.11 -16.35
CA GLY A 75 14.20 12.88 -14.92
C GLY A 75 13.66 14.11 -14.20
N THR A 76 12.37 14.09 -13.89
CA THR A 76 11.65 15.07 -13.06
C THR A 76 10.80 14.29 -12.05
N MET A 77 10.35 14.93 -10.94
CA MET A 77 9.58 14.43 -9.77
C MET A 77 9.15 12.95 -9.66
N ALA A 78 8.61 12.35 -10.73
CA ALA A 78 8.27 10.93 -10.83
C ALA A 78 9.41 9.97 -10.43
N GLU A 79 10.68 10.31 -10.66
CA GLU A 79 11.82 9.46 -10.26
C GLU A 79 12.00 9.43 -8.73
N ALA A 80 11.95 10.60 -8.07
CA ALA A 80 12.01 10.67 -6.61
C ALA A 80 10.81 9.97 -5.94
N TYR A 81 9.64 10.07 -6.59
CA TYR A 81 8.43 9.39 -6.16
C TYR A 81 8.53 7.85 -6.31
N GLY A 82 9.04 7.37 -7.45
CA GLY A 82 9.28 5.94 -7.69
C GLY A 82 10.31 5.31 -6.73
N TRP A 83 11.40 6.02 -6.43
CA TRP A 83 12.36 5.60 -5.39
C TRP A 83 11.73 5.60 -4.00
N GLY A 84 10.94 6.62 -3.67
CA GLY A 84 10.20 6.68 -2.40
C GLY A 84 9.26 5.49 -2.22
N LYS A 85 8.52 5.11 -3.26
CA LYS A 85 7.66 3.92 -3.25
C LYS A 85 8.48 2.63 -3.11
N LEU A 86 9.57 2.46 -3.88
CA LEU A 86 10.46 1.31 -3.77
C LEU A 86 11.09 1.14 -2.37
N PHE A 87 11.48 2.23 -1.71
CA PHE A 87 11.94 2.18 -0.32
C PHE A 87 10.81 1.88 0.67
N GLY A 88 9.60 2.36 0.40
CA GLY A 88 8.38 2.01 1.14
C GLY A 88 8.06 0.51 1.12
N LEU A 89 8.39 -0.19 0.02
CA LEU A 89 8.26 -1.65 -0.12
C LEU A 89 9.16 -2.45 0.83
N ALA A 90 10.32 -1.89 1.18
CA ALA A 90 11.28 -2.60 2.02
C ALA A 90 10.78 -2.74 3.46
N VAL A 91 9.94 -1.80 3.93
CA VAL A 91 9.45 -1.79 5.32
C VAL A 91 8.61 -3.04 5.64
N PRO A 92 7.55 -3.39 4.87
CA PRO A 92 6.81 -4.62 5.09
C PRO A 92 7.68 -5.88 5.05
N TRP A 93 8.67 -5.93 4.14
CA TRP A 93 9.55 -7.08 3.99
C TRP A 93 10.45 -7.27 5.21
N ILE A 94 11.04 -6.18 5.71
CA ILE A 94 11.86 -6.19 6.93
C ILE A 94 11.00 -6.65 8.11
N ILE A 95 9.78 -6.13 8.25
CA ILE A 95 8.86 -6.50 9.32
C ILE A 95 8.50 -7.99 9.24
N ASP A 96 8.15 -8.53 8.08
CA ASP A 96 7.79 -9.96 7.93
C ASP A 96 8.98 -10.86 8.28
N ILE A 97 10.16 -10.59 7.72
CA ILE A 97 11.37 -11.37 8.00
C ILE A 97 11.74 -11.29 9.48
N ALA A 98 11.79 -10.10 10.07
CA ALA A 98 12.13 -9.92 11.48
C ALA A 98 11.12 -10.63 12.40
N SER A 99 9.83 -10.59 12.07
CA SER A 99 8.78 -11.28 12.82
C SER A 99 8.98 -12.80 12.79
N ARG A 100 9.28 -13.36 11.62
CA ARG A 100 9.58 -14.80 11.48
C ARG A 100 10.84 -15.20 12.25
N LEU A 101 11.89 -14.39 12.19
CA LEU A 101 13.13 -14.62 12.94
C LEU A 101 12.92 -14.52 14.45
N ALA A 102 11.98 -13.68 14.89
CA ALA A 102 11.57 -13.57 16.29
C ALA A 102 10.62 -14.70 16.75
N GLY A 103 10.25 -15.62 15.86
CA GLY A 103 9.36 -16.76 16.19
C GLY A 103 7.87 -16.40 16.26
N VAL A 104 7.47 -15.25 15.73
CA VAL A 104 6.06 -14.80 15.70
C VAL A 104 5.22 -15.81 14.92
N ASN A 105 4.06 -16.19 15.48
CA ASN A 105 3.10 -16.97 14.73
C ASN A 105 2.39 -16.12 13.66
N VAL A 106 2.96 -16.09 12.46
CA VAL A 106 2.46 -15.35 11.28
C VAL A 106 1.01 -15.71 10.90
N TYR A 107 0.55 -16.90 11.28
CA TYR A 107 -0.81 -17.38 10.99
C TYR A 107 -1.81 -17.04 12.09
N GLY A 108 -1.33 -16.73 13.29
CA GLY A 108 -2.15 -16.45 14.46
C GLY A 108 -2.39 -14.97 14.68
N VAL A 109 -2.92 -14.66 15.87
CA VAL A 109 -3.19 -13.29 16.32
C VAL A 109 -1.91 -12.46 16.33
N GLU A 110 -0.77 -13.03 16.72
CA GLU A 110 0.51 -12.31 16.80
C GLU A 110 0.94 -11.71 15.45
N GLY A 111 0.68 -12.41 14.34
CA GLY A 111 1.08 -11.98 13.00
C GLY A 111 0.10 -11.05 12.28
N PHE A 112 -0.96 -10.57 12.93
CA PHE A 112 -2.03 -9.79 12.27
C PHE A 112 -1.54 -8.51 11.58
N TYR A 113 -0.46 -7.90 12.08
CA TYR A 113 0.08 -6.65 11.56
C TYR A 113 0.88 -6.84 10.26
N ILE A 114 1.32 -8.05 9.94
CA ILE A 114 2.11 -8.33 8.74
C ILE A 114 1.33 -7.99 7.46
N PRO A 115 0.13 -8.56 7.21
CA PRO A 115 -0.67 -8.19 6.04
C PRO A 115 -1.08 -6.71 6.05
N TYR A 116 -1.25 -6.09 7.23
CA TYR A 116 -1.52 -4.65 7.35
C TYR A 116 -0.40 -3.80 6.74
N PHE A 117 0.86 -4.06 7.09
CA PHE A 117 1.97 -3.29 6.53
C PHE A 117 2.13 -3.52 5.03
N TYR A 118 1.96 -4.75 4.55
CA TYR A 118 1.96 -5.03 3.11
C TYR A 118 0.85 -4.32 2.34
N ALA A 119 -0.28 -4.07 2.99
CA ALA A 119 -1.45 -3.50 2.34
C ALA A 119 -1.46 -1.97 2.35
N LEU A 120 -0.85 -1.32 3.36
CA LEU A 120 -1.07 0.11 3.65
C LEU A 120 0.23 0.91 3.88
N SER A 121 1.42 0.35 3.62
CA SER A 121 2.70 1.06 3.80
C SER A 121 2.76 2.35 2.98
N ASP A 122 2.30 2.28 1.74
CA ASP A 122 2.13 3.39 0.81
C ASP A 122 1.21 4.48 1.38
N GLN A 123 0.06 4.10 1.94
CA GLN A 123 -0.93 4.99 2.48
C GLN A 123 -0.42 5.69 3.73
N ILE A 124 0.29 4.97 4.61
CA ILE A 124 0.97 5.54 5.78
C ILE A 124 2.01 6.57 5.32
N GLY A 125 2.84 6.22 4.32
CA GLY A 125 3.82 7.12 3.73
C GLY A 125 3.20 8.39 3.13
N ALA A 126 2.07 8.25 2.42
CA ALA A 126 1.32 9.34 1.85
C ALA A 126 0.74 10.28 2.92
N ASN A 127 0.18 9.74 4.02
CA ASN A 127 -0.34 10.57 5.10
C ASN A 127 0.76 11.37 5.82
N ILE A 128 1.89 10.73 6.11
CA ILE A 128 3.05 11.40 6.74
C ILE A 128 3.57 12.51 5.81
N SER A 129 3.78 12.20 4.53
CA SER A 129 4.31 13.14 3.55
C SER A 129 3.35 14.31 3.31
N GLY A 130 2.04 14.03 3.20
CA GLY A 130 1.01 15.06 3.06
C GLY A 130 0.94 15.98 4.28
N MET A 131 1.07 15.43 5.50
CA MET A 131 1.12 16.24 6.72
C MET A 131 2.35 17.16 6.76
N LEU A 132 3.52 16.67 6.37
CA LEU A 132 4.74 17.48 6.30
C LEU A 132 4.66 18.56 5.22
N PHE A 133 4.03 18.26 4.08
CA PHE A 133 3.77 19.23 3.03
C PHE A 133 2.84 20.35 3.52
N LEU A 134 1.72 20.01 4.17
CA LEU A 134 0.79 20.98 4.75
C LEU A 134 1.48 21.85 5.81
N LYS A 135 2.33 21.27 6.66
CA LYS A 135 3.16 22.02 7.62
C LYS A 135 4.06 23.03 6.90
N LYS A 136 4.72 22.62 5.82
CA LYS A 136 5.60 23.51 5.05
C LYS A 136 4.82 24.65 4.38
N LYS A 137 3.60 24.38 3.90
CA LYS A 137 2.71 25.36 3.25
C LYS A 137 2.10 26.36 4.24
N GLU A 138 1.59 25.88 5.36
CA GLU A 138 0.88 26.70 6.37
C GLU A 138 1.83 27.36 7.38
N GLY A 139 3.11 26.97 7.41
CA GLY A 139 4.13 27.48 8.32
C GLY A 139 3.93 27.10 9.81
N THR A 140 2.76 26.59 10.17
CA THR A 140 2.40 26.20 11.54
C THR A 140 1.78 24.80 11.57
N TRP A 141 1.98 24.09 12.67
CA TRP A 141 1.36 22.77 12.88
C TRP A 141 -0.16 22.86 13.03
N LEU A 142 -0.67 23.93 13.64
CA LEU A 142 -2.11 24.09 13.86
C LEU A 142 -2.85 24.32 12.53
N GLY A 143 -2.28 25.14 11.64
CA GLY A 143 -2.81 25.34 10.28
C GLY A 143 -2.77 24.04 9.45
N ALA A 144 -1.69 23.28 9.56
CA ALA A 144 -1.55 21.99 8.87
C ALA A 144 -2.60 20.97 9.32
N VAL A 145 -2.80 20.80 10.64
CA VAL A 145 -3.84 19.90 11.17
C VAL A 145 -5.22 20.37 10.72
N ASN A 146 -5.50 21.67 10.79
CA ASN A 146 -6.79 22.20 10.37
C ASN A 146 -7.07 21.94 8.89
N LYS A 147 -6.08 22.14 8.01
CA LYS A 147 -6.20 21.79 6.59
C LYS A 147 -6.36 20.29 6.37
N TYR A 148 -5.62 19.47 7.12
CA TYR A 148 -5.68 18.01 7.03
C TYR A 148 -7.08 17.47 7.32
N VAL A 149 -7.71 17.90 8.43
CA VAL A 149 -9.04 17.37 8.84
C VAL A 149 -10.18 17.84 7.94
N HIS A 150 -9.96 18.90 7.14
CA HIS A 150 -10.90 19.35 6.12
C HIS A 150 -10.60 18.79 4.74
N HIS A 151 -9.50 18.05 4.57
CA HIS A 151 -9.15 17.42 3.31
C HIS A 151 -9.73 16.00 3.24
N PRO A 152 -10.75 15.75 2.40
CA PRO A 152 -11.51 14.49 2.43
C PRO A 152 -10.64 13.26 2.16
N VAL A 153 -9.72 13.35 1.18
CA VAL A 153 -8.77 12.26 0.86
C VAL A 153 -7.88 11.90 2.06
N MET A 154 -7.32 12.89 2.76
CA MET A 154 -6.43 12.65 3.91
C MET A 154 -7.19 12.03 5.09
N VAL A 155 -8.43 12.47 5.34
CA VAL A 155 -9.28 11.93 6.41
C VAL A 155 -9.66 10.48 6.13
N VAL A 156 -10.09 10.17 4.89
CA VAL A 156 -10.44 8.81 4.49
C VAL A 156 -9.22 7.89 4.56
N SER A 157 -8.08 8.38 4.08
CA SER A 157 -6.81 7.66 4.14
C SER A 157 -6.40 7.34 5.59
N LEU A 158 -6.51 8.31 6.49
CA LEU A 158 -6.26 8.09 7.92
C LEU A 158 -7.27 7.11 8.55
N ALA A 159 -8.55 7.18 8.17
CA ALA A 159 -9.56 6.27 8.67
C ALA A 159 -9.25 4.81 8.28
N ILE A 160 -8.80 4.57 7.05
CA ILE A 160 -8.42 3.23 6.56
C ILE A 160 -7.22 2.70 7.35
N ILE A 161 -6.18 3.51 7.54
CA ILE A 161 -4.99 3.16 8.34
C ILE A 161 -5.37 2.69 9.75
N VAL A 162 -6.44 3.23 10.33
CA VAL A 162 -6.92 2.87 11.67
C VAL A 162 -7.88 1.68 11.66
N ILE A 163 -8.81 1.61 10.71
CA ILE A 163 -9.87 0.60 10.68
C ILE A 163 -9.34 -0.77 10.23
N VAL A 164 -8.49 -0.82 9.21
CA VAL A 164 -7.96 -2.08 8.66
C VAL A 164 -7.23 -2.95 9.69
N PRO A 165 -6.29 -2.46 10.51
CA PRO A 165 -5.60 -3.30 11.50
C PRO A 165 -6.55 -3.82 12.58
N ILE A 166 -7.59 -3.05 12.94
CA ILE A 166 -8.64 -3.51 13.87
C ILE A 166 -9.42 -4.66 13.22
N GLY A 167 -9.82 -4.52 11.95
CA GLY A 167 -10.50 -5.58 11.21
C GLY A 167 -9.68 -6.87 11.11
N LEU A 168 -8.40 -6.75 10.76
CA LEU A 168 -7.46 -7.88 10.69
C LEU A 168 -7.29 -8.56 12.06
N LEU A 169 -7.14 -7.77 13.12
CA LEU A 169 -7.02 -8.30 14.49
C LEU A 169 -8.30 -9.06 14.89
N LEU A 170 -9.48 -8.50 14.64
CA LEU A 170 -10.75 -9.15 14.93
C LEU A 170 -10.90 -10.44 14.14
N LEU A 171 -10.60 -10.45 12.83
CA LEU A 171 -10.63 -11.66 12.01
C LEU A 171 -9.74 -12.76 12.59
N ARG A 172 -8.53 -12.42 13.04
CA ARG A 172 -7.63 -13.36 13.73
C ARG A 172 -8.23 -13.90 15.02
N ILE A 173 -8.82 -13.04 15.86
CA ILE A 173 -9.46 -13.44 17.12
C ILE A 173 -10.65 -14.38 16.85
N TYR A 174 -11.42 -14.14 15.79
CA TYR A 174 -12.52 -15.01 15.36
C TYR A 174 -12.06 -16.32 14.68
N GLY A 175 -10.75 -16.55 14.56
CA GLY A 175 -10.18 -17.82 14.09
C GLY A 175 -9.80 -17.86 12.62
N PHE A 176 -9.86 -16.74 11.89
CA PHE A 176 -9.32 -16.69 10.53
C PHE A 176 -7.80 -16.83 10.55
N SER A 177 -7.27 -17.78 9.76
CA SER A 177 -5.84 -18.04 9.64
C SER A 177 -5.48 -18.33 8.17
N PRO A 178 -4.49 -17.65 7.57
CA PRO A 178 -4.21 -17.73 6.15
C PRO A 178 -3.24 -18.89 5.89
N THR A 179 -3.67 -20.11 6.20
CA THR A 179 -2.80 -21.31 6.11
C THR A 179 -2.49 -21.76 4.68
N THR A 180 -3.13 -21.13 3.70
CA THR A 180 -2.93 -21.32 2.27
C THR A 180 -2.50 -20.00 1.65
N GLN A 181 -1.79 -20.08 0.53
CA GLN A 181 -1.34 -18.90 -0.20
C GLN A 181 -2.51 -18.11 -0.80
N THR A 182 -3.56 -18.80 -1.25
CA THR A 182 -4.79 -18.15 -1.74
C THR A 182 -5.46 -17.30 -0.66
N PHE A 183 -5.61 -17.82 0.57
CA PHE A 183 -6.11 -17.02 1.69
C PHE A 183 -5.16 -15.89 2.11
N THR A 184 -3.85 -16.08 1.95
CA THR A 184 -2.86 -15.01 2.16
C THR A 184 -3.06 -13.87 1.14
N ALA A 185 -3.30 -14.21 -0.13
CA ALA A 185 -3.62 -13.23 -1.17
C ALA A 185 -4.91 -12.48 -0.84
N LEU A 186 -6.00 -13.22 -0.56
CA LEU A 186 -7.31 -12.65 -0.25
C LEU A 186 -7.26 -11.74 0.97
N GLU A 187 -6.57 -12.16 2.04
CA GLU A 187 -6.36 -11.33 3.23
C GLU A 187 -5.71 -10.00 2.89
N THR A 188 -4.65 -10.04 2.08
CA THR A 188 -3.88 -8.84 1.73
C THR A 188 -4.68 -7.93 0.79
N ILE A 189 -5.41 -8.49 -0.17
CA ILE A 189 -6.27 -7.73 -1.09
C ILE A 189 -7.39 -7.03 -0.31
N VAL A 190 -8.06 -7.75 0.59
CA VAL A 190 -9.15 -7.16 1.40
C VAL A 190 -8.62 -6.08 2.35
N ALA A 191 -7.40 -6.26 2.87
CA ALA A 191 -6.74 -5.24 3.68
C ALA A 191 -6.28 -4.03 2.85
N ASN A 192 -5.95 -4.23 1.58
CA ASN A 192 -5.50 -3.17 0.68
C ASN A 192 -6.70 -2.37 0.17
N LEU A 193 -6.99 -1.29 0.90
CA LEU A 193 -8.01 -0.31 0.56
C LEU A 193 -7.41 0.99 0.02
N CYS A 194 -6.20 0.94 -0.54
CA CYS A 194 -5.48 2.13 -1.04
C CYS A 194 -6.17 2.82 -2.21
N TRP A 195 -7.07 2.12 -2.91
CA TRP A 195 -7.91 2.68 -3.97
C TRP A 195 -9.08 3.54 -3.46
N VAL A 196 -9.46 3.46 -2.18
CA VAL A 196 -10.64 4.15 -1.63
C VAL A 196 -10.44 5.68 -1.55
N PRO A 197 -9.33 6.23 -1.02
CA PRO A 197 -9.14 7.69 -1.00
C PRO A 197 -9.12 8.35 -2.40
N PRO A 198 -8.44 7.78 -3.43
CA PRO A 198 -8.56 8.23 -4.82
C PRO A 198 -10.00 8.31 -5.31
N VAL A 199 -10.80 7.26 -5.06
CA VAL A 199 -12.20 7.23 -5.46
C VAL A 199 -12.99 8.34 -4.77
N VAL A 200 -12.76 8.60 -3.49
CA VAL A 200 -13.42 9.71 -2.79
C VAL A 200 -13.02 11.07 -3.37
N GLY A 201 -11.74 11.23 -3.75
CA GLY A 201 -11.25 12.44 -4.41
C GLY A 201 -11.93 12.74 -5.75
N TRP A 202 -12.41 11.72 -6.47
CA TRP A 202 -13.14 11.92 -7.73
C TRP A 202 -14.59 12.39 -7.58
N TYR A 203 -15.23 12.11 -6.45
CA TYR A 203 -16.64 12.42 -6.23
C TYR A 203 -16.88 13.77 -5.52
N ILE A 204 -15.80 14.49 -5.18
CA ILE A 204 -15.82 15.78 -4.48
C ILE A 204 -15.33 16.86 -5.45
#